data_AF-A0A2E9RWK4-F1
#
_entry.id   AF-A0A2E9RWK4-F1
#
_cell.length_a   1.000
_cell.length_b   1.000
_cell.length_c   1.000
_cell.angle_alpha   90.00
_cell.angle_beta   90.00
_cell.angle_gamma   90.00
#
_symmetry.space_group_name_H-M   'P 1'
#
loop_
_entity.id
_entity.type
_entity.pdbx_description
1 polymer ?
#
loop_
_entity_poly.entity_id
_entity_poly.type
_entity_poly.pdbx_seq_one_letter_code
_entity_poly.pdbx_strand_id
1 'polypeptide(L)'
;MRSVVEAVDVCKTYPLRNSSWATFKQALLKTKVSPPVGFNALSDISFEVFQGETIGVIGPNGAGKSTLFQILAGTLSATSGCTEVHGRLAAVLELGSGFDHNFTGRENLLTYASSMGMKNIEAKAKLDEIIDFSGVGEFADYPLNTYSTGMLSRLAFSAAIMVEPDILILDEVFSVGDQVFARKSFNRVREIMDRGKTVFLSSHSPYHIQMVCNRTLYLSKGRNLFFGATKEALVRYEQDSEELGETVDEANTSDNRDDETENKAEFKNVTIFKNDDPLPTENQLVEFRSKIDSLHLKFEFDFERANDPPKLGVVIHDHLRRPLACAGSHFDGFDYRLPTVDQVAKVLISFPLLPLLKGEYEIDVFLLCEKGFLLLHHLTLSTRLKVVQESKEVGIFTLPHEWKDVSN
;
A
#
# COMPACT_ATOMS: atom_id res chain seq x y z
N MET A 1 5.74 -10.73 25.83
CA MET A 1 6.40 -10.94 24.51
C MET A 1 7.69 -10.16 24.53
N ARG A 2 8.73 -10.60 23.82
CA ARG A 2 9.98 -9.84 23.69
C ARG A 2 9.87 -8.92 22.47
N SER A 3 10.30 -7.67 22.59
CA SER A 3 10.46 -6.77 21.45
C SER A 3 11.47 -7.33 20.45
N VAL A 4 11.21 -7.11 19.17
CA VAL A 4 12.16 -7.39 18.07
C VAL A 4 12.75 -6.12 17.48
N VAL A 5 12.05 -4.99 17.64
CA VAL A 5 12.56 -3.65 17.36
C VAL A 5 12.16 -2.73 18.49
N GLU A 6 13.13 -1.98 19.01
CA GLU A 6 12.93 -0.92 19.97
C GLU A 6 13.66 0.34 19.49
N ALA A 7 12.97 1.46 19.48
CA ALA A 7 13.53 2.78 19.20
C ALA A 7 13.28 3.67 20.42
N VAL A 8 14.34 4.31 20.93
CA VAL A 8 14.27 5.18 22.10
C VAL A 8 14.90 6.53 21.76
N ASP A 9 14.05 7.57 21.76
CA ASP A 9 14.38 8.97 21.57
C ASP A 9 15.27 9.22 20.34
N VAL A 10 14.97 8.52 19.25
CA VAL A 10 15.78 8.55 18.03
C VAL A 10 15.62 9.89 17.33
N CYS A 11 16.74 10.58 17.15
CA CYS A 11 16.81 11.84 16.40
C CYS A 11 17.77 11.71 15.22
N LYS A 12 17.48 12.43 14.14
CA LYS A 12 18.38 12.57 13.00
C LYS A 12 18.39 14.00 12.49
N THR A 13 19.56 14.62 12.53
CA THR A 13 19.80 15.97 12.01
C THR A 13 20.81 15.92 10.87
N TYR A 14 20.43 16.48 9.72
CA TYR A 14 21.34 16.70 8.59
C TYR A 14 21.92 18.11 8.65
N PRO A 15 23.25 18.28 8.52
CA PRO A 15 23.84 19.60 8.48
C PRO A 15 23.47 20.30 7.15
N LEU A 16 22.80 21.45 7.19
CA LEU A 16 22.63 22.28 5.99
C LEU A 16 23.95 23.01 5.74
N ARG A 17 24.69 22.56 4.72
CA ARG A 17 25.90 23.24 4.26
C ARG A 17 25.54 24.26 3.19
N ASN A 18 25.90 25.52 3.43
CA ASN A 18 26.09 26.48 2.34
C ASN A 18 27.35 26.10 1.54
N SER A 19 27.36 26.47 0.25
CA SER A 19 28.28 26.02 -0.80
C SER A 19 29.71 25.64 -0.38
N SER A 20 30.29 24.64 -1.05
CA SER A 20 31.65 24.13 -0.81
C SER A 20 32.73 25.23 -0.75
N TRP A 21 32.51 26.33 -1.49
CA TRP A 21 33.37 27.51 -1.51
C TRP A 21 33.33 28.35 -0.22
N ALA A 22 32.18 28.43 0.47
CA ALA A 22 32.06 29.13 1.75
C ALA A 22 32.83 28.38 2.85
N THR A 23 32.76 27.05 2.85
CA THR A 23 33.47 26.19 3.82
C THR A 23 34.98 26.31 3.69
N PHE A 24 35.52 26.36 2.45
CA PHE A 24 36.96 26.51 2.20
C PHE A 24 37.50 27.88 2.67
N LYS A 25 36.81 28.99 2.35
CA LYS A 25 37.18 30.33 2.83
C LYS A 25 37.10 30.43 4.36
N GLN A 26 36.13 29.78 4.99
CA GLN A 26 35.95 29.79 6.44
C GLN A 26 36.99 28.95 7.17
N ALA A 27 37.42 27.81 6.61
CA ALA A 27 38.52 27.00 7.16
C ALA A 27 39.86 27.76 7.15
N LEU A 28 40.09 28.61 6.14
CA LEU A 28 41.29 29.48 6.09
C LEU A 28 41.26 30.62 7.12
N LEU A 29 40.07 31.09 7.52
CA LEU A 29 39.90 32.30 8.34
C LEU A 29 39.83 32.04 9.86
N LYS A 30 39.90 30.78 10.33
CA LYS A 30 39.88 30.39 11.77
C LYS A 30 38.82 31.11 12.62
N THR A 31 37.67 31.45 12.06
CA THR A 31 36.57 32.07 12.81
C THR A 31 35.74 31.01 13.53
N LYS A 32 35.27 31.32 14.76
CA LYS A 32 34.37 30.44 15.52
C LYS A 32 33.09 30.21 14.72
N VAL A 33 32.82 28.95 14.41
CA VAL A 33 31.67 28.49 13.63
C VAL A 33 30.43 28.46 14.53
N SER A 34 29.39 29.22 14.19
CA SER A 34 28.03 28.90 14.64
C SER A 34 27.66 27.52 14.06
N PRO A 35 27.09 26.59 14.84
CA PRO A 35 26.74 25.27 14.33
C PRO A 35 25.94 25.42 13.03
N PRO A 36 26.24 24.61 11.98
CA PRO A 36 25.47 24.67 10.76
C PRO A 36 23.99 24.50 11.11
N VAL A 37 23.13 25.33 10.53
CA VAL A 37 21.68 25.19 10.70
C VAL A 37 21.34 23.75 10.28
N GLY A 38 20.83 22.95 11.21
CA GLY A 38 20.51 21.55 10.97
C GLY A 38 19.08 21.41 10.46
N PHE A 39 18.86 20.54 9.49
CA PHE A 39 17.53 20.04 9.17
C PHE A 39 17.26 18.80 10.01
N ASN A 40 16.28 18.86 10.91
CA ASN A 40 15.86 17.71 11.72
C ASN A 40 14.92 16.83 10.89
N ALA A 41 15.44 15.71 10.41
CA ALA A 41 14.65 14.71 9.70
C ALA A 41 13.85 13.82 10.65
N LEU A 42 14.38 13.55 11.86
CA LEU A 42 13.69 12.85 12.94
C LEU A 42 13.98 13.54 14.27
N SER A 43 12.98 13.58 15.15
CA SER A 43 13.01 14.22 16.47
C SER A 43 12.21 13.35 17.45
N ASP A 44 12.91 12.78 18.43
CA ASP A 44 12.35 12.07 19.59
C ASP A 44 11.41 10.92 19.21
N ILE A 45 11.84 10.06 18.27
CA ILE A 45 11.06 8.90 17.84
C ILE A 45 11.25 7.74 18.82
N SER A 46 10.17 7.37 19.50
CA SER A 46 10.13 6.25 20.43
C SER A 46 8.98 5.28 20.12
N PHE A 47 9.29 4.00 19.97
CA PHE A 47 8.31 2.93 19.75
C PHE A 47 8.89 1.53 20.00
N GLU A 48 8.00 0.55 20.26
CA GLU A 48 8.34 -0.86 20.46
C GLU A 48 7.46 -1.76 19.58
N VAL A 49 8.12 -2.71 18.89
CA VAL A 49 7.47 -3.67 17.99
C VAL A 49 7.79 -5.09 18.43
N PHE A 50 6.76 -5.93 18.47
CA PHE A 50 6.82 -7.32 18.85
C PHE A 50 6.89 -8.24 17.63
N GLN A 51 7.38 -9.46 17.84
CA GLN A 51 7.47 -10.46 16.79
C GLN A 51 6.10 -10.75 16.17
N GLY A 52 6.05 -10.80 14.84
CA GLY A 52 4.84 -11.11 14.07
C GLY A 52 3.89 -9.93 13.87
N GLU A 53 4.24 -8.73 14.36
CA GLU A 53 3.48 -7.53 14.05
C GLU A 53 3.77 -7.02 12.64
N THR A 54 2.71 -6.54 11.98
CA THR A 54 2.80 -5.78 10.73
C THR A 54 2.52 -4.31 11.03
N ILE A 55 3.53 -3.48 10.80
CA ILE A 55 3.57 -2.07 11.17
C ILE A 55 3.49 -1.21 9.92
N GLY A 56 2.44 -0.41 9.83
CA GLY A 56 2.34 0.65 8.83
C GLY A 56 3.18 1.85 9.26
N VAL A 57 3.83 2.55 8.32
CA VAL A 57 4.47 3.84 8.55
C VAL A 57 3.88 4.84 7.57
N ILE A 58 3.06 5.76 8.10
CA ILE A 58 2.33 6.76 7.31
C ILE A 58 2.80 8.17 7.64
N GLY A 59 2.53 9.10 6.73
CA GLY A 59 2.88 10.50 6.87
C GLY A 59 3.19 11.17 5.53
N PRO A 60 3.17 12.51 5.47
CA PRO A 60 3.42 13.24 4.23
C PRO A 60 4.84 13.02 3.69
N ASN A 61 5.08 13.48 2.46
CA ASN A 61 6.42 13.47 1.89
C ASN A 61 7.37 14.32 2.73
N GLY A 62 8.57 13.79 2.98
CA GLY A 62 9.53 14.44 3.89
C GLY A 62 9.23 14.28 5.39
N ALA A 63 8.24 13.46 5.79
CA ALA A 63 7.97 13.19 7.21
C ALA A 63 9.09 12.42 7.95
N GLY A 64 10.03 11.81 7.22
CA GLY A 64 11.16 11.04 7.78
C GLY A 64 11.03 9.52 7.71
N LYS A 65 10.05 8.97 6.98
CA LYS A 65 9.79 7.52 6.84
C LYS A 65 11.03 6.73 6.39
N SER A 66 11.58 7.07 5.22
CA SER A 66 12.77 6.40 4.68
C SER A 66 14.01 6.62 5.56
N THR A 67 14.15 7.78 6.20
CA THR A 67 15.23 8.04 7.17
C THR A 67 15.11 7.11 8.38
N LEU A 68 13.91 6.91 8.92
CA LEU A 68 13.67 5.97 10.01
C LEU A 68 14.02 4.55 9.57
N PHE A 69 13.57 4.14 8.38
CA PHE A 69 13.90 2.82 7.86
C PHE A 69 15.40 2.59 7.66
N GLN A 70 16.14 3.57 7.15
CA GLN A 70 17.60 3.48 7.03
C GLN A 70 18.28 3.34 8.41
N ILE A 71 17.75 3.99 9.45
CA ILE A 71 18.26 3.84 10.82
C ILE A 71 17.97 2.45 11.37
N LEU A 72 16.75 1.94 11.19
CA LEU A 72 16.40 0.57 11.58
C LEU A 72 17.24 -0.47 10.83
N ALA A 73 17.50 -0.24 9.55
CA ALA A 73 18.34 -1.10 8.72
C ALA A 73 19.85 -0.99 9.05
N GLY A 74 20.25 -0.03 9.87
CA GLY A 74 21.65 0.21 10.23
C GLY A 74 22.49 0.84 9.10
N THR A 75 21.89 1.24 7.99
CA THR A 75 22.59 1.94 6.88
C THR A 75 22.81 3.42 7.19
N LEU A 76 22.08 3.97 8.16
CA LEU A 76 22.22 5.33 8.65
C LEU A 76 22.30 5.36 10.17
N SER A 77 23.31 6.03 10.74
CA SER A 77 23.34 6.24 12.19
C SER A 77 22.44 7.40 12.62
N ALA A 78 21.74 7.23 13.74
CA ALA A 78 21.04 8.32 14.42
C ALA A 78 22.03 9.41 14.91
N THR A 79 21.55 10.64 15.07
CA THR A 79 22.31 11.73 15.69
C THR A 79 22.29 11.62 17.22
N SER A 80 21.17 11.18 17.79
CA SER A 80 21.00 10.83 19.20
C SER A 80 19.90 9.78 19.36
N GLY A 81 19.77 9.22 20.55
CA GLY A 81 18.90 8.06 20.81
C GLY A 81 19.55 6.75 20.36
N CYS A 82 18.79 5.66 20.46
CA CYS A 82 19.25 4.34 20.04
C CYS A 82 18.12 3.51 19.42
N THR A 83 18.53 2.55 18.58
CA THR A 83 17.68 1.50 18.06
C THR A 83 18.27 0.14 18.41
N GLU A 84 17.44 -0.78 18.88
CA GLU A 84 17.78 -2.18 19.07
C GLU A 84 16.94 -3.03 18.11
N VAL A 85 17.62 -3.90 17.37
CA VAL A 85 16.99 -4.82 16.41
C VAL A 85 17.45 -6.23 16.74
N HIS A 86 16.49 -7.14 16.92
CA HIS A 86 16.75 -8.53 17.24
C HIS A 86 16.26 -9.45 16.12
N GLY A 87 17.21 -10.02 15.38
CA GLY A 87 16.96 -10.93 14.27
C GLY A 87 17.60 -10.46 12.97
N ARG A 88 17.41 -11.23 11.90
CA ARG A 88 17.86 -10.86 10.56
C ARG A 88 16.88 -9.85 9.96
N LEU A 89 17.33 -8.62 9.74
CA LEU A 89 16.54 -7.58 9.10
C LEU A 89 16.94 -7.44 7.63
N ALA A 90 15.96 -7.52 6.74
CA ALA A 90 16.11 -7.16 5.33
C ALA A 90 15.26 -5.93 5.02
N ALA A 91 15.84 -4.95 4.33
CA ALA A 91 15.16 -3.70 4.00
C ALA A 91 15.21 -3.45 2.50
N VAL A 92 14.04 -3.23 1.90
CA VAL A 92 13.90 -2.85 0.50
C VAL A 92 13.66 -1.33 0.44
N LEU A 93 14.72 -0.57 0.69
CA LEU A 93 14.71 0.90 0.75
C LEU A 93 15.37 1.52 -0.46
N GLU A 94 16.51 0.95 -0.82
CA GLU A 94 17.35 1.32 -1.95
C GLU A 94 17.57 0.02 -2.72
N LEU A 95 16.77 -0.18 -3.78
CA LEU A 95 16.83 -1.39 -4.59
C LEU A 95 18.26 -1.59 -5.11
N GLY A 96 18.89 -2.70 -4.69
CA GLY A 96 20.26 -3.03 -5.07
C GLY A 96 21.33 -2.35 -4.22
N SER A 97 20.99 -1.74 -3.07
CA SER A 97 22.01 -1.25 -2.14
C SER A 97 22.88 -2.41 -1.65
N GLY A 98 24.18 -2.30 -1.91
CA GLY A 98 25.17 -3.36 -1.68
C GLY A 98 25.40 -4.28 -2.89
N PHE A 99 24.75 -4.05 -4.03
CA PHE A 99 25.11 -4.71 -5.28
C PHE A 99 26.30 -4.00 -5.96
N ASP A 100 27.20 -4.79 -6.52
CA ASP A 100 28.28 -4.34 -7.40
C ASP A 100 27.84 -4.51 -8.86
N HIS A 101 27.84 -3.40 -9.61
CA HIS A 101 27.41 -3.38 -11.01
C HIS A 101 28.33 -4.17 -11.95
N ASN A 102 29.55 -4.47 -11.52
CA ASN A 102 30.51 -5.29 -12.28
C ASN A 102 30.34 -6.78 -12.00
N PHE A 103 29.64 -7.15 -10.93
CA PHE A 103 29.36 -8.53 -10.59
C PHE A 103 28.12 -9.01 -11.33
N THR A 104 28.09 -10.32 -11.61
CA THR A 104 26.92 -10.99 -12.15
C THR A 104 25.75 -10.97 -11.17
N GLY A 105 24.54 -11.21 -11.66
CA GLY A 105 23.37 -11.38 -10.79
C GLY A 105 23.62 -12.43 -9.70
N ARG A 106 24.20 -13.58 -10.06
CA ARG A 106 24.53 -14.66 -9.10
C ARG A 106 25.52 -14.21 -8.02
N GLU A 107 26.60 -13.54 -8.41
CA GLU A 107 27.61 -13.05 -7.47
C GLU A 107 27.03 -12.01 -6.51
N ASN A 108 26.17 -11.12 -7.01
CA ASN A 108 25.45 -10.16 -6.19
C ASN A 108 24.50 -10.84 -5.19
N LEU A 109 23.73 -11.84 -5.63
CA LEU A 109 22.85 -12.60 -4.73
C LEU A 109 23.62 -13.32 -3.61
N LEU A 110 24.76 -13.93 -3.92
CA LEU A 110 25.60 -14.60 -2.93
C LEU A 110 26.21 -13.60 -1.93
N THR A 111 26.66 -12.44 -2.42
CA THR A 111 27.23 -11.37 -1.60
C THR A 111 26.17 -10.78 -0.67
N TYR A 112 24.97 -10.54 -1.19
CA TYR A 112 23.82 -10.05 -0.43
C TYR A 112 23.37 -11.05 0.65
N ALA A 113 23.22 -12.33 0.31
CA ALA A 113 22.89 -13.36 1.30
C ALA A 113 23.93 -13.44 2.42
N SER A 114 25.21 -13.29 2.06
CA SER A 114 26.32 -13.28 3.03
C SER A 114 26.29 -12.05 3.94
N SER A 115 25.95 -10.86 3.43
CA SER A 115 25.80 -9.65 4.25
C SER A 115 24.62 -9.74 5.22
N MET A 116 23.60 -10.53 4.88
CA MET A 116 22.47 -10.88 5.76
C MET A 116 22.78 -12.00 6.76
N GLY A 117 24.03 -12.48 6.83
CA GLY A 117 24.47 -13.51 7.76
C GLY A 117 24.00 -14.93 7.42
N MET A 118 23.64 -15.20 6.16
CA MET A 118 23.37 -16.56 5.69
C MET A 118 24.68 -17.33 5.49
N LYS A 119 24.63 -18.65 5.74
CA LYS A 119 25.78 -19.52 5.41
C LYS A 119 25.84 -19.69 3.88
N ASN A 120 27.04 -19.80 3.32
CA ASN A 120 27.24 -19.97 1.87
C ASN A 120 26.42 -21.15 1.28
N ILE A 121 26.31 -22.25 2.02
CA ILE A 121 25.50 -23.42 1.62
C ILE A 121 24.00 -23.08 1.53
N GLU A 122 23.48 -22.32 2.49
CA GLU A 122 22.09 -21.86 2.54
C GLU A 122 21.81 -20.88 1.38
N ALA A 123 22.72 -19.93 1.16
CA ALA A 123 22.63 -18.97 0.06
C ALA A 123 22.61 -19.66 -1.31
N LYS A 124 23.49 -20.65 -1.52
CA LYS A 124 23.52 -21.46 -2.76
C LYS A 124 22.25 -22.26 -2.97
N ALA A 125 21.66 -22.81 -1.91
CA ALA A 125 20.42 -23.57 -1.99
C ALA A 125 19.22 -22.69 -2.38
N LYS A 126 19.24 -21.39 -2.05
CA LYS A 126 18.20 -20.41 -2.40
C LYS A 126 18.43 -19.70 -3.73
N LEU A 127 19.64 -19.77 -4.28
CA LEU A 127 20.05 -18.96 -5.42
C LEU A 127 19.13 -19.13 -6.64
N ASP A 128 18.86 -20.37 -7.03
CA ASP A 128 18.03 -20.64 -8.21
C ASP A 128 16.55 -20.28 -7.97
N GLU A 129 16.07 -20.45 -6.74
CA GLU A 129 14.71 -20.00 -6.33
C GLU A 129 14.57 -18.48 -6.44
N ILE A 130 15.61 -17.72 -6.07
CA ILE A 130 15.63 -16.25 -6.19
C ILE A 130 15.64 -15.81 -7.66
N ILE A 131 16.46 -16.46 -8.49
CA ILE A 131 16.58 -16.15 -9.92
C ILE A 131 15.25 -16.43 -10.62
N ASP A 132 14.65 -17.58 -10.37
CA ASP A 132 13.32 -17.92 -10.89
C ASP A 132 12.24 -16.96 -10.36
N PHE A 133 12.32 -16.60 -9.06
CA PHE A 133 11.39 -15.63 -8.50
C PHE A 133 11.45 -14.29 -9.24
N SER A 134 12.67 -13.78 -9.46
CA SER A 134 12.93 -12.50 -10.11
C SER A 134 12.56 -12.49 -11.60
N GLY A 135 12.56 -13.65 -12.26
CA GLY A 135 12.33 -13.78 -13.69
C GLY A 135 13.43 -13.15 -14.55
N VAL A 136 14.67 -13.04 -14.05
CA VAL A 136 15.81 -12.57 -14.85
C VAL A 136 16.45 -13.69 -15.68
N GLY A 137 16.18 -14.96 -15.35
CA GLY A 137 16.60 -16.12 -16.15
C GLY A 137 18.11 -16.14 -16.43
N GLU A 138 18.48 -16.30 -17.70
CA GLU A 138 19.87 -16.37 -18.15
C GLU A 138 20.68 -15.09 -17.88
N PHE A 139 20.01 -13.93 -17.70
CA PHE A 139 20.72 -12.70 -17.35
C PHE A 139 21.42 -12.79 -15.99
N ALA A 140 21.04 -13.74 -15.13
CA ALA A 140 21.69 -13.97 -13.83
C ALA A 140 23.22 -14.19 -13.94
N ASP A 141 23.70 -14.68 -15.08
CA ASP A 141 25.12 -14.95 -15.34
C ASP A 141 25.86 -13.76 -16.00
N TYR A 142 25.18 -12.63 -16.20
CA TYR A 142 25.74 -11.39 -16.76
C TYR A 142 25.87 -10.29 -15.71
N PRO A 143 26.83 -9.36 -15.85
CA PRO A 143 27.01 -8.23 -14.95
C PRO A 143 25.77 -7.33 -14.85
N LEU A 144 25.48 -6.78 -13.66
CA LEU A 144 24.29 -5.95 -13.47
C LEU A 144 24.27 -4.66 -14.29
N ASN A 145 25.40 -4.18 -14.79
CA ASN A 145 25.43 -3.04 -15.71
C ASN A 145 24.73 -3.32 -17.06
N THR A 146 24.42 -4.58 -17.38
CA THR A 146 23.64 -4.96 -18.56
C THR A 146 22.13 -5.02 -18.27
N TYR A 147 21.71 -4.83 -17.03
CA TYR A 147 20.32 -4.99 -16.62
C TYR A 147 19.52 -3.72 -16.90
N SER A 148 18.26 -3.89 -17.30
CA SER A 148 17.31 -2.79 -17.22
C SER A 148 17.02 -2.44 -15.76
N THR A 149 16.54 -1.22 -15.50
CA THR A 149 16.10 -0.81 -14.15
C THR A 149 15.05 -1.76 -13.58
N GLY A 150 14.14 -2.27 -14.41
CA GLY A 150 13.14 -3.26 -14.00
C GLY A 150 13.74 -4.60 -13.59
N MET A 151 14.71 -5.13 -14.35
CA MET A 151 15.41 -6.38 -13.97
C MET A 151 16.19 -6.23 -12.67
N LEU A 152 16.92 -5.11 -12.52
CA LEU A 152 17.66 -4.81 -11.29
C LEU A 152 16.73 -4.75 -10.08
N SER A 153 15.59 -4.08 -10.24
CA SER A 153 14.58 -3.92 -9.20
C SER A 153 13.94 -5.26 -8.82
N ARG A 154 13.57 -6.08 -9.81
CA ARG A 154 13.06 -7.44 -9.59
C ARG A 154 14.08 -8.30 -8.86
N LEU A 155 15.34 -8.31 -9.29
CA LEU A 155 16.40 -9.09 -8.64
C LEU A 155 16.63 -8.65 -7.19
N ALA A 156 16.77 -7.35 -6.95
CA ALA A 156 16.99 -6.80 -5.61
C ALA A 156 15.83 -7.11 -4.66
N PHE A 157 14.58 -6.93 -5.12
CA PHE A 157 13.40 -7.26 -4.35
C PHE A 157 13.35 -8.76 -4.02
N SER A 158 13.60 -9.61 -5.03
CA SER A 158 13.63 -11.07 -4.88
C SER A 158 14.68 -11.51 -3.86
N ALA A 159 15.87 -10.91 -3.91
CA ALA A 159 16.93 -11.17 -2.95
C ALA A 159 16.47 -10.87 -1.51
N ALA A 160 15.85 -9.71 -1.28
CA ALA A 160 15.45 -9.28 0.05
C ALA A 160 14.33 -10.13 0.69
N ILE A 161 13.33 -10.55 -0.09
CA ILE A 161 12.18 -11.31 0.45
C ILE A 161 12.46 -12.81 0.58
N MET A 162 13.33 -13.37 -0.27
CA MET A 162 13.54 -14.82 -0.37
C MET A 162 14.61 -15.33 0.59
N VAL A 163 15.38 -14.44 1.23
CA VAL A 163 16.34 -14.77 2.31
C VAL A 163 15.68 -15.00 3.67
N GLU A 164 14.35 -15.04 3.69
CA GLU A 164 13.49 -15.35 4.85
C GLU A 164 13.87 -14.56 6.12
N PRO A 165 13.82 -13.22 6.06
CA PRO A 165 14.22 -12.38 7.20
C PRO A 165 13.26 -12.54 8.39
N ASP A 166 13.75 -12.20 9.58
CA ASP A 166 12.92 -12.07 10.78
C ASP A 166 12.11 -10.77 10.77
N ILE A 167 12.70 -9.72 10.19
CA ILE A 167 12.12 -8.39 10.05
C ILE A 167 12.29 -7.94 8.59
N LEU A 168 11.19 -7.61 7.92
CA LEU A 168 11.19 -7.12 6.55
C LEU A 168 10.72 -5.67 6.52
N ILE A 169 11.49 -4.77 5.93
CA ILE A 169 11.09 -3.38 5.69
C ILE A 169 10.80 -3.19 4.19
N LEU A 170 9.64 -2.62 3.89
CA LEU A 170 9.12 -2.38 2.54
C LEU A 170 8.78 -0.89 2.41
N ASP A 171 9.58 -0.15 1.63
CA ASP A 171 9.35 1.28 1.36
C ASP A 171 8.78 1.48 -0.04
N GLU A 172 7.47 1.73 -0.15
CA GLU A 172 6.78 2.02 -1.44
C GLU A 172 6.93 0.92 -2.52
N VAL A 173 7.25 -0.31 -2.12
CA VAL A 173 7.71 -1.37 -3.04
C VAL A 173 6.64 -2.12 -3.82
N PHE A 174 5.36 -1.97 -3.48
CA PHE A 174 4.30 -2.63 -4.27
C PHE A 174 4.15 -2.04 -5.68
N SER A 175 4.82 -0.92 -5.95
CA SER A 175 4.88 -0.27 -7.26
C SER A 175 6.09 -0.69 -8.12
N VAL A 176 6.89 -1.67 -7.64
CA VAL A 176 8.13 -2.11 -8.28
C VAL A 176 7.87 -3.27 -9.25
N GLY A 177 8.42 -3.15 -10.47
CA GLY A 177 8.29 -4.14 -11.53
C GLY A 177 6.98 -4.00 -12.32
N ASP A 178 6.65 -5.04 -13.08
CA ASP A 178 5.37 -5.18 -13.77
C ASP A 178 4.27 -5.70 -12.81
N GLN A 179 3.00 -5.65 -13.25
CA GLN A 179 1.87 -6.10 -12.42
C GLN A 179 1.96 -7.59 -12.01
N VAL A 180 2.54 -8.45 -12.86
CA VAL A 180 2.73 -9.87 -12.56
C VAL A 180 3.68 -10.01 -11.39
N PHE A 181 4.82 -9.33 -11.44
CA PHE A 181 5.82 -9.32 -10.40
C PHE A 181 5.31 -8.68 -9.11
N ALA A 182 4.57 -7.56 -9.19
CA ALA A 182 3.95 -6.92 -8.04
C ALA A 182 2.99 -7.89 -7.32
N ARG A 183 2.18 -8.64 -8.06
CA ARG A 183 1.28 -9.67 -7.52
C ARG A 183 2.04 -10.83 -6.87
N LYS A 184 3.07 -11.36 -7.54
CA LYS A 184 3.94 -12.43 -7.02
C LYS A 184 4.62 -11.98 -5.71
N SER A 185 5.13 -10.75 -5.71
CA SER A 185 5.77 -10.09 -4.58
C SER A 185 4.84 -9.91 -3.40
N PHE A 186 3.60 -9.44 -3.65
CA PHE A 186 2.60 -9.31 -2.60
C PHE A 186 2.25 -10.65 -1.95
N ASN A 187 2.02 -11.69 -2.76
CA ASN A 187 1.74 -13.02 -2.24
C ASN A 187 2.88 -13.52 -1.35
N ARG A 188 4.13 -13.33 -1.78
CA ARG A 188 5.30 -13.72 -0.99
C ARG A 188 5.43 -12.94 0.31
N VAL A 189 5.19 -11.63 0.26
CA VAL A 189 5.17 -10.75 1.44
C VAL A 189 4.08 -11.18 2.44
N ARG A 190 2.90 -11.58 1.95
CA ARG A 190 1.84 -12.15 2.79
C ARG A 190 2.25 -13.47 3.41
N GLU A 191 2.87 -14.39 2.67
CA GLU A 191 3.39 -15.64 3.24
C GLU A 191 4.40 -15.38 4.38
N ILE A 192 5.23 -14.34 4.25
CA ILE A 192 6.17 -13.93 5.30
C ILE A 192 5.39 -13.48 6.55
N MET A 193 4.33 -12.69 6.39
CA MET A 193 3.44 -12.28 7.50
C MET A 193 2.74 -13.50 8.13
N ASP A 194 2.18 -14.41 7.32
CA ASP A 194 1.46 -15.60 7.79
C ASP A 194 2.37 -16.56 8.58
N ARG A 195 3.68 -16.54 8.31
CA ARG A 195 4.71 -17.27 9.08
C ARG A 195 5.09 -16.57 10.39
N GLY A 196 4.44 -15.47 10.76
CA GLY A 196 4.70 -14.73 12.00
C GLY A 196 5.99 -13.92 11.99
N LYS A 197 6.48 -13.50 10.81
CA LYS A 197 7.60 -12.57 10.68
C LYS A 197 7.09 -11.13 10.85
N THR A 198 7.97 -10.24 11.31
CA THR A 198 7.64 -8.83 11.50
C THR A 198 7.84 -8.06 10.20
N VAL A 199 6.89 -7.20 9.84
CA VAL A 199 6.95 -6.41 8.60
C VAL A 199 6.71 -4.95 8.90
N PHE A 200 7.59 -4.07 8.40
CA PHE A 200 7.34 -2.64 8.31
C PHE A 200 6.99 -2.29 6.87
N LEU A 201 5.93 -1.52 6.67
CA LEU A 201 5.44 -1.11 5.36
C LEU A 201 5.15 0.39 5.35
N SER A 202 5.70 1.11 4.39
CA SER A 202 5.18 2.42 3.98
C SER A 202 4.33 2.27 2.72
N SER A 203 3.25 3.03 2.63
CA SER A 203 2.45 3.14 1.41
C SER A 203 1.74 4.48 1.37
N HIS A 204 1.56 5.02 0.18
CA HIS A 204 0.69 6.16 -0.07
C HIS A 204 -0.79 5.81 -0.09
N SER A 205 -1.15 4.53 -0.07
CA SER A 205 -2.53 4.07 -0.05
C SER A 205 -2.98 3.74 1.38
N PRO A 206 -3.90 4.53 1.97
CA PRO A 206 -4.55 4.18 3.25
C PRO A 206 -5.15 2.79 3.23
N TYR A 207 -5.70 2.38 2.07
CA TYR A 207 -6.27 1.05 1.87
C TYR A 207 -5.24 -0.06 2.09
N HIS A 208 -4.04 0.05 1.50
CA HIS A 208 -2.99 -0.95 1.70
C HIS A 208 -2.62 -1.07 3.17
N ILE A 209 -2.42 0.06 3.86
CA ILE A 209 -2.08 0.10 5.27
C ILE A 209 -3.19 -0.53 6.11
N GLN A 210 -4.45 -0.15 5.87
CA GLN A 210 -5.60 -0.70 6.59
C GLN A 210 -5.77 -2.21 6.39
N MET A 211 -5.42 -2.71 5.20
CA MET A 211 -5.63 -4.11 4.85
C MET A 211 -4.59 -5.06 5.46
N VAL A 212 -3.36 -4.59 5.67
CA VAL A 212 -2.24 -5.47 6.08
C VAL A 212 -1.63 -5.12 7.44
N CYS A 213 -1.81 -3.90 7.93
CA CYS A 213 -1.20 -3.46 9.18
C CYS A 213 -2.20 -3.50 10.34
N ASN A 214 -1.72 -3.98 11.49
CA ASN A 214 -2.50 -3.97 12.74
C ASN A 214 -2.19 -2.73 13.58
N ARG A 215 -0.93 -2.27 13.52
CA ARG A 215 -0.46 -1.05 14.16
C ARG A 215 0.19 -0.15 13.11
N THR A 216 0.11 1.15 13.35
CA THR A 216 0.66 2.14 12.44
C THR A 216 1.36 3.25 13.21
N LEU A 217 2.56 3.61 12.75
CA LEU A 217 3.31 4.77 13.14
C LEU A 217 2.95 5.93 12.20
N TYR A 218 2.36 6.98 12.74
CA TYR A 218 2.11 8.22 12.03
C TYR A 218 3.24 9.22 12.31
N LEU A 219 4.00 9.53 11.27
CA LEU A 219 5.06 10.53 11.29
C LEU A 219 4.63 11.83 10.61
N SER A 220 4.99 12.95 11.21
CA SER A 220 4.87 14.26 10.56
C SER A 220 6.01 15.17 11.02
N LYS A 221 6.65 15.86 10.06
CA LYS A 221 7.79 16.77 10.30
C LYS A 221 8.87 16.15 11.22
N GLY A 222 9.16 14.87 11.00
CA GLY A 222 10.15 14.12 11.76
C GLY A 222 9.74 13.72 13.18
N ARG A 223 8.48 13.88 13.58
CA ARG A 223 7.98 13.50 14.91
C ARG A 223 7.01 12.33 14.83
N ASN A 224 7.03 11.49 15.87
CA ASN A 224 6.01 10.49 16.11
C ASN A 224 4.77 11.19 16.68
N LEU A 225 3.72 11.31 15.86
CA LEU A 225 2.45 11.88 16.29
C LEU A 225 1.54 10.83 16.91
N PHE A 226 1.63 9.59 16.43
CA PHE A 226 0.85 8.48 16.96
C PHE A 226 1.49 7.13 16.63
N PHE A 227 1.44 6.20 17.58
CA PHE A 227 1.79 4.81 17.35
C PHE A 227 0.81 3.90 18.10
N GLY A 228 0.00 3.15 17.36
CA GLY A 228 -1.09 2.37 17.94
C GLY A 228 -1.91 1.68 16.87
N ALA A 229 -3.19 1.43 17.13
CA ALA A 229 -4.07 0.75 16.19
C ALA A 229 -4.15 1.47 14.84
N THR A 230 -4.02 0.73 13.74
CA THR A 230 -3.96 1.30 12.38
C THR A 230 -5.16 2.19 12.05
N LYS A 231 -6.37 1.77 12.40
CA LYS A 231 -7.59 2.57 12.18
C LYS A 231 -7.51 3.96 12.83
N GLU A 232 -6.94 4.03 14.04
CA GLU A 232 -6.82 5.27 14.80
C GLU A 232 -5.73 6.19 14.23
N ALA A 233 -4.66 5.59 13.68
CA ALA A 233 -3.61 6.34 12.99
C ALA A 233 -4.13 6.96 11.69
N LEU A 234 -4.92 6.21 10.91
CA LEU A 234 -5.49 6.67 9.65
C LEU A 234 -6.48 7.84 9.86
N VAL A 235 -7.35 7.74 10.87
CA VAL A 235 -8.27 8.85 11.22
C VAL A 235 -7.52 10.13 11.57
N ARG A 236 -6.43 10.02 12.36
CA ARG A 236 -5.59 11.19 12.69
C ARG A 236 -4.91 11.78 11.47
N TYR A 237 -4.38 10.92 10.60
CA TYR A 237 -3.72 11.34 9.38
C TYR A 237 -4.70 12.09 8.45
N GLU A 238 -5.91 11.57 8.28
CA GLU A 238 -6.97 12.18 7.49
C GLU A 238 -7.36 13.56 8.04
N GLN A 239 -7.58 13.68 9.35
CA GLN A 239 -7.87 14.95 10.03
C GLN A 239 -6.78 16.00 9.81
N ASP A 240 -5.50 15.61 9.98
CA ASP A 240 -4.37 16.53 9.80
C ASP A 240 -4.23 16.97 8.34
N SER A 241 -4.50 16.08 7.37
CA SER A 241 -4.49 16.41 5.94
C SER A 241 -5.60 17.40 5.56
N GLU A 242 -6.83 17.17 6.05
CA GLU A 242 -7.96 18.09 5.83
C GLU A 242 -7.68 19.50 6.38
N GLU A 243 -7.08 19.62 7.57
CA GLU A 243 -6.73 20.90 8.18
C GLU A 243 -5.61 21.67 7.44
N LEU A 244 -4.69 20.95 6.80
CA LEU A 244 -3.57 21.54 6.05
C LEU A 244 -3.96 21.97 4.64
N GLY A 245 -5.20 21.69 4.19
CA GLY A 245 -5.62 21.92 2.81
C GLY A 245 -4.83 21.08 1.80
N GLU A 246 -4.09 20.08 2.28
CA GLU A 246 -3.54 19.03 1.45
C GLU A 246 -4.73 18.12 1.14
N THR A 247 -5.23 18.18 -0.10
CA THR A 247 -6.10 17.12 -0.57
C THR A 247 -5.33 15.82 -0.33
N VAL A 248 -5.88 14.94 0.52
CA VAL A 248 -5.46 13.54 0.47
C VAL A 248 -5.68 13.17 -0.99
N ASP A 249 -4.60 12.99 -1.74
CA ASP A 249 -4.66 12.54 -3.13
C ASP A 249 -5.16 11.09 -3.11
N GLU A 250 -6.46 10.90 -2.82
CA GLU A 250 -7.17 9.63 -2.93
C GLU A 250 -7.45 9.25 -4.39
N ALA A 251 -6.97 10.08 -5.32
CA ALA A 251 -7.09 9.87 -6.75
C ALA A 251 -5.75 10.10 -7.46
N ASN A 252 -4.74 9.29 -7.15
CA ASN A 252 -3.69 8.92 -8.09
C ASN A 252 -3.43 7.41 -8.04
N THR A 253 -4.51 6.63 -8.15
CA THR A 253 -4.50 5.24 -8.66
C THR A 253 -4.46 5.21 -10.20
N SER A 254 -4.27 6.36 -10.86
CA SER A 254 -3.83 6.40 -12.26
C SER A 254 -2.32 6.20 -12.33
N ASP A 255 -1.85 4.98 -12.07
CA ASP A 255 -0.56 4.56 -12.63
C ASP A 255 -0.81 4.32 -14.13
N ASN A 256 -0.90 5.43 -14.88
CA ASN A 256 -0.81 5.42 -16.33
C ASN A 256 0.63 5.03 -16.69
N ARG A 257 0.87 3.73 -16.75
CA ARG A 257 2.02 3.17 -17.47
C ARG A 257 1.48 2.45 -18.69
N ASP A 258 1.43 3.20 -19.78
CA ASP A 258 1.57 2.64 -21.11
C ASP A 258 2.94 1.95 -21.17
N ASP A 259 3.00 0.62 -21.03
CA ASP A 259 3.49 -0.27 -22.10
C ASP A 259 3.46 -1.77 -21.71
N GLU A 260 3.12 -2.57 -22.72
CA GLU A 260 3.36 -4.01 -22.94
C GLU A 260 2.81 -5.06 -21.93
N THR A 261 1.62 -5.58 -22.31
CA THR A 261 1.17 -6.99 -22.26
C THR A 261 1.70 -7.91 -21.15
N GLU A 262 0.88 -8.18 -20.14
CA GLU A 262 0.51 -9.53 -19.62
C GLU A 262 -0.09 -9.45 -18.20
N ASN A 263 -1.40 -9.16 -18.09
CA ASN A 263 -2.37 -9.46 -17.00
C ASN A 263 -3.58 -8.51 -17.09
N LYS A 264 -4.26 -8.49 -18.25
CA LYS A 264 -5.43 -7.61 -18.44
C LYS A 264 -6.67 -8.25 -17.82
N ALA A 265 -7.15 -7.68 -16.71
CA ALA A 265 -8.53 -7.85 -16.29
C ALA A 265 -9.24 -6.52 -16.52
N GLU A 266 -10.29 -6.49 -17.33
CA GLU A 266 -10.93 -5.25 -17.75
C GLU A 266 -12.45 -5.36 -17.67
N PHE A 267 -13.09 -4.28 -17.23
CA PHE A 267 -14.55 -4.18 -17.33
C PHE A 267 -14.93 -4.00 -18.80
N LYS A 268 -15.70 -4.92 -19.36
CA LYS A 268 -16.34 -4.75 -20.67
C LYS A 268 -17.60 -3.90 -20.58
N ASN A 269 -18.35 -4.09 -19.50
CA ASN A 269 -19.55 -3.31 -19.25
C ASN A 269 -19.88 -3.31 -17.76
N VAL A 270 -20.34 -2.16 -17.26
CA VAL A 270 -20.93 -2.04 -15.93
C VAL A 270 -22.28 -1.37 -16.10
N THR A 271 -23.35 -2.13 -15.84
CA THR A 271 -24.72 -1.65 -15.97
C THR A 271 -25.32 -1.43 -14.59
N ILE A 272 -25.84 -0.23 -14.36
CA ILE A 272 -26.53 0.15 -13.13
C ILE A 272 -28.02 -0.07 -13.32
N PHE A 273 -28.68 -0.64 -12.32
CA PHE A 273 -30.13 -0.79 -12.29
C PHE A 273 -30.70 -0.07 -11.07
N LYS A 274 -31.81 0.63 -11.30
CA LYS A 274 -32.70 1.09 -10.25
C LYS A 274 -33.85 0.11 -10.17
N ASN A 275 -33.94 -0.63 -9.07
CA ASN A 275 -34.77 -1.84 -9.02
C ASN A 275 -34.41 -2.76 -10.20
N ASP A 276 -35.37 -3.16 -11.03
CA ASP A 276 -35.12 -4.02 -12.18
C ASP A 276 -34.87 -3.23 -13.49
N ASP A 277 -34.95 -1.90 -13.46
CA ASP A 277 -34.83 -1.05 -14.65
C ASP A 277 -33.37 -0.61 -14.89
N PRO A 278 -32.78 -0.89 -16.07
CA PRO A 278 -31.43 -0.45 -16.40
C PRO A 278 -31.38 1.07 -16.56
N LEU A 279 -30.34 1.69 -16.01
CA LEU A 279 -30.07 3.11 -16.14
C LEU A 279 -29.16 3.39 -17.33
N PRO A 280 -29.32 4.54 -18.01
CA PRO A 280 -28.42 4.97 -19.07
C PRO A 280 -27.01 5.25 -18.51
N THR A 281 -26.00 4.94 -19.32
CA THR A 281 -24.57 5.03 -18.97
C THR A 281 -23.99 6.44 -19.01
N GLU A 282 -24.75 7.43 -19.50
CA GLU A 282 -24.28 8.82 -19.61
C GLU A 282 -24.50 9.60 -18.33
N ASN A 283 -23.61 10.57 -18.08
CA ASN A 283 -23.44 11.43 -16.89
C ASN A 283 -24.75 12.12 -16.41
N GLN A 284 -25.67 11.33 -15.87
CA GLN A 284 -26.98 11.75 -15.40
C GLN A 284 -27.08 11.59 -13.90
N LEU A 285 -27.77 12.54 -13.29
CA LEU A 285 -28.16 12.49 -11.90
C LEU A 285 -29.50 11.75 -11.80
N VAL A 286 -29.48 10.53 -11.27
CA VAL A 286 -30.66 9.65 -11.19
C VAL A 286 -31.24 9.69 -9.79
N GLU A 287 -32.54 9.93 -9.68
CA GLU A 287 -33.22 9.98 -8.39
C GLU A 287 -33.48 8.59 -7.80
N PHE A 288 -33.11 8.36 -6.55
CA PHE A 288 -33.40 7.15 -5.76
C PHE A 288 -34.18 7.51 -4.51
N ARG A 289 -35.25 6.77 -4.19
CA ARG A 289 -36.00 6.95 -2.94
C ARG A 289 -35.41 6.08 -1.84
N SER A 290 -34.96 6.73 -0.77
CA SER A 290 -34.41 6.10 0.43
C SER A 290 -35.34 5.00 0.98
N LYS A 291 -34.78 3.83 1.31
CA LYS A 291 -35.49 2.65 1.84
C LYS A 291 -36.58 2.05 0.94
N ILE A 292 -36.70 2.52 -0.31
CA ILE A 292 -37.71 2.05 -1.26
C ILE A 292 -37.04 1.47 -2.48
N ASP A 293 -36.22 2.27 -3.16
CA ASP A 293 -35.58 1.85 -4.40
C ASP A 293 -34.31 1.03 -4.07
N SER A 294 -34.07 -0.01 -4.87
CA SER A 294 -32.88 -0.87 -4.77
C SER A 294 -31.86 -0.47 -5.84
N LEU A 295 -30.57 -0.62 -5.52
CA LEU A 295 -29.47 -0.38 -6.46
C LEU A 295 -28.84 -1.73 -6.82
N HIS A 296 -28.73 -2.03 -8.11
CA HIS A 296 -27.99 -3.21 -8.57
C HIS A 296 -26.90 -2.81 -9.55
N LEU A 297 -25.75 -3.46 -9.46
CA LEU A 297 -24.64 -3.28 -10.39
C LEU A 297 -24.34 -4.63 -11.03
N LYS A 298 -24.46 -4.69 -12.35
CA LYS A 298 -24.10 -5.86 -13.15
C LYS A 298 -22.76 -5.59 -13.84
N PHE A 299 -21.79 -6.44 -13.54
CA PHE A 299 -20.45 -6.41 -14.10
C PHE A 299 -20.33 -7.45 -15.19
N GLU A 300 -19.78 -7.06 -16.33
CA GLU A 300 -19.27 -7.95 -17.36
C GLU A 300 -17.79 -7.61 -17.58
N PHE A 301 -16.89 -8.58 -17.38
CA PHE A 301 -15.45 -8.36 -17.46
C PHE A 301 -14.72 -9.61 -17.95
N ASP A 302 -13.60 -9.44 -18.65
CA ASP A 302 -12.73 -10.52 -19.10
C ASP A 302 -11.43 -10.56 -18.30
N PHE A 303 -10.76 -11.72 -18.34
CA PHE A 303 -9.45 -11.94 -17.71
C PHE A 303 -8.76 -13.17 -18.31
N GLU A 304 -7.44 -13.11 -18.47
CA GLU A 304 -6.67 -14.11 -19.23
C GLU A 304 -6.43 -15.45 -18.50
N ARG A 305 -6.49 -15.50 -17.16
CA ARG A 305 -6.20 -16.71 -16.36
C ARG A 305 -7.39 -17.18 -15.53
N ALA A 306 -7.96 -18.32 -15.92
CA ALA A 306 -9.05 -18.99 -15.21
C ALA A 306 -8.69 -19.40 -13.77
N ASN A 307 -7.42 -19.69 -13.45
CA ASN A 307 -7.06 -20.25 -12.15
C ASN A 307 -7.16 -19.26 -10.98
N ASP A 308 -7.07 -17.94 -11.23
CA ASP A 308 -7.11 -16.93 -10.17
C ASP A 308 -8.02 -15.76 -10.56
N PRO A 309 -9.35 -15.90 -10.42
CA PRO A 309 -10.31 -14.89 -10.85
C PRO A 309 -10.14 -13.56 -10.09
N PRO A 310 -10.25 -12.39 -10.77
CA PRO A 310 -10.20 -11.09 -10.11
C PRO A 310 -11.35 -10.90 -9.12
N LYS A 311 -11.12 -10.12 -8.06
CA LYS A 311 -12.13 -9.77 -7.06
C LYS A 311 -12.77 -8.43 -7.43
N LEU A 312 -14.09 -8.36 -7.30
CA LEU A 312 -14.87 -7.14 -7.48
C LEU A 312 -14.90 -6.33 -6.19
N GLY A 313 -14.73 -5.02 -6.32
CA GLY A 313 -14.98 -4.02 -5.28
C GLY A 313 -15.95 -2.96 -5.78
N VAL A 314 -16.79 -2.46 -4.90
CA VAL A 314 -17.70 -1.33 -5.10
C VAL A 314 -17.51 -0.39 -3.93
N VAL A 315 -17.33 0.91 -4.20
CA VAL A 315 -17.28 1.94 -3.17
C VAL A 315 -18.32 3.01 -3.50
N ILE A 316 -19.12 3.38 -2.51
CA ILE A 316 -20.08 4.48 -2.61
C ILE A 316 -19.49 5.68 -1.87
N HIS A 317 -19.39 6.81 -2.56
CA HIS A 317 -18.82 8.06 -2.05
C HIS A 317 -19.92 9.11 -1.85
N ASP A 318 -19.67 10.07 -0.97
CA ASP A 318 -20.44 11.32 -0.93
C ASP A 318 -19.96 12.32 -2.00
N HIS A 319 -20.64 13.46 -2.09
CA HIS A 319 -20.28 14.58 -2.99
C HIS A 319 -18.87 15.18 -2.76
N LEU A 320 -18.22 14.89 -1.63
CA LEU A 320 -16.84 15.30 -1.33
C LEU A 320 -15.84 14.17 -1.62
N ARG A 321 -16.27 13.11 -2.34
CA ARG A 321 -15.49 11.91 -2.65
C ARG A 321 -15.09 11.06 -1.44
N ARG A 322 -15.65 11.30 -0.26
CA ARG A 322 -15.35 10.49 0.93
C ARG A 322 -16.06 9.14 0.85
N PRO A 323 -15.36 8.01 1.07
CA PRO A 323 -15.96 6.69 1.01
C PRO A 323 -16.94 6.48 2.18
N LEU A 324 -18.19 6.12 1.88
CA LEU A 324 -19.24 5.89 2.87
C LEU A 324 -19.46 4.40 3.16
N ALA A 325 -19.41 3.59 2.11
CA ALA A 325 -19.60 2.15 2.18
C ALA A 325 -18.78 1.48 1.09
N CYS A 326 -18.25 0.30 1.39
CA CYS A 326 -17.63 -0.57 0.41
C CYS A 326 -18.25 -1.97 0.47
N ALA A 327 -18.30 -2.63 -0.69
CA ALA A 327 -18.62 -4.04 -0.81
C ALA A 327 -17.55 -4.69 -1.67
N GLY A 328 -17.05 -5.84 -1.25
CA GLY A 328 -15.95 -6.50 -1.93
C GLY A 328 -16.15 -7.99 -1.91
N SER A 329 -16.20 -8.60 -3.08
CA SER A 329 -16.39 -10.06 -3.24
C SER A 329 -15.42 -10.89 -2.39
N HIS A 330 -14.19 -10.40 -2.16
CA HIS A 330 -13.24 -11.06 -1.25
C HIS A 330 -13.68 -11.01 0.22
N PHE A 331 -14.09 -9.84 0.71
CA PHE A 331 -14.52 -9.64 2.10
C PHE A 331 -15.82 -10.38 2.41
N ASP A 332 -16.69 -10.50 1.42
CA ASP A 332 -17.96 -11.19 1.52
C ASP A 332 -17.84 -12.72 1.32
N GLY A 333 -16.64 -13.23 1.02
CA GLY A 333 -16.40 -14.65 0.74
C GLY A 333 -17.13 -15.14 -0.53
N PHE A 334 -17.37 -14.24 -1.48
CA PHE A 334 -18.06 -14.54 -2.72
C PHE A 334 -17.07 -14.91 -3.83
N ASP A 335 -17.24 -16.12 -4.35
CA ASP A 335 -16.59 -16.61 -5.57
C ASP A 335 -17.63 -16.78 -6.68
N TYR A 336 -17.27 -16.36 -7.89
CA TYR A 336 -18.11 -16.55 -9.07
C TYR A 336 -17.58 -17.70 -9.93
N ARG A 337 -18.49 -18.30 -10.71
CA ARG A 337 -18.13 -19.39 -11.61
C ARG A 337 -17.33 -18.84 -12.79
N LEU A 338 -16.24 -19.52 -13.11
CA LEU A 338 -15.43 -19.21 -14.27
C LEU A 338 -16.22 -19.52 -15.56
N PRO A 339 -16.29 -18.60 -16.52
CA PRO A 339 -16.96 -18.85 -17.79
C PRO A 339 -16.21 -19.95 -18.56
N THR A 340 -16.92 -21.03 -18.89
CA THR A 340 -16.37 -22.15 -19.70
C THR A 340 -16.31 -21.82 -21.19
N VAL A 341 -17.03 -20.79 -21.63
CA VAL A 341 -17.13 -20.31 -23.02
C VAL A 341 -17.16 -18.78 -22.96
N ASP A 342 -16.40 -18.12 -23.84
CA ASP A 342 -16.30 -16.66 -24.04
C ASP A 342 -15.45 -15.83 -23.06
N GLN A 343 -14.78 -16.41 -22.06
CA GLN A 343 -13.86 -15.73 -21.10
C GLN A 343 -14.42 -14.49 -20.34
N VAL A 344 -15.68 -14.08 -20.57
CA VAL A 344 -16.32 -12.95 -19.90
C VAL A 344 -17.12 -13.44 -18.68
N ALA A 345 -16.69 -13.05 -17.48
CA ALA A 345 -17.45 -13.28 -16.26
C ALA A 345 -18.57 -12.26 -16.12
N LYS A 346 -19.70 -12.71 -15.56
CA LYS A 346 -20.86 -11.88 -15.27
C LYS A 346 -21.23 -12.00 -13.80
N VAL A 347 -21.24 -10.88 -13.09
CA VAL A 347 -21.53 -10.83 -11.65
C VAL A 347 -22.54 -9.72 -11.38
N LEU A 348 -23.45 -9.95 -10.44
CA LEU A 348 -24.44 -8.97 -9.99
C LEU A 348 -24.27 -8.76 -8.49
N ILE A 349 -24.14 -7.51 -8.05
CA ILE A 349 -24.30 -7.12 -6.65
C ILE A 349 -25.59 -6.32 -6.49
N SER A 350 -26.29 -6.52 -5.38
CA SER A 350 -27.56 -5.89 -5.08
C SER A 350 -27.51 -5.23 -3.71
N PHE A 351 -27.89 -3.96 -3.65
CA PHE A 351 -28.10 -3.18 -2.44
C PHE A 351 -29.62 -2.96 -2.30
N PRO A 352 -30.34 -3.90 -1.67
CA PRO A 352 -31.79 -3.83 -1.56
C PRO A 352 -32.21 -2.67 -0.64
N LEU A 353 -33.31 -2.01 -0.98
CA LEU A 353 -33.93 -0.95 -0.16
C LEU A 353 -32.89 0.08 0.31
N LEU A 354 -32.20 0.71 -0.64
CA LEU A 354 -30.97 1.47 -0.41
C LEU A 354 -31.12 2.43 0.78
N PRO A 355 -30.42 2.18 1.91
CA PRO A 355 -30.65 2.90 3.15
C PRO A 355 -29.94 4.25 3.22
N LEU A 356 -29.51 4.80 2.08
CA LEU A 356 -28.91 6.14 2.03
C LEU A 356 -30.00 7.19 2.29
N LEU A 357 -29.64 8.25 3.00
CA LEU A 357 -30.50 9.41 3.24
C LEU A 357 -30.32 10.44 2.11
N LYS A 358 -31.06 11.55 2.15
CA LYS A 358 -31.04 12.55 1.08
C LYS A 358 -29.64 13.11 0.83
N GLY A 359 -29.23 13.16 -0.44
CA GLY A 359 -27.88 13.61 -0.82
C GLY A 359 -27.51 13.23 -2.24
N GLU A 360 -26.32 13.63 -2.67
CA GLU A 360 -25.69 13.19 -3.92
C GLU A 360 -24.54 12.24 -3.62
N TYR A 361 -24.48 11.15 -4.38
CA TYR A 361 -23.56 10.04 -4.18
C TYR A 361 -22.96 9.58 -5.50
N GLU A 362 -21.73 9.11 -5.45
CA GLU A 362 -20.98 8.59 -6.59
C GLU A 362 -20.55 7.14 -6.32
N ILE A 363 -20.31 6.37 -7.38
CA ILE A 363 -19.94 4.96 -7.28
C ILE A 363 -18.67 4.71 -8.07
N ASP A 364 -17.68 4.14 -7.40
CA ASP A 364 -16.46 3.62 -8.02
C ASP A 364 -16.48 2.08 -7.95
N VAL A 365 -16.01 1.44 -9.03
CA VAL A 365 -15.96 -0.02 -9.14
C VAL A 365 -14.56 -0.48 -9.52
N PHE A 366 -14.14 -1.61 -8.96
CA PHE A 366 -12.77 -2.08 -9.00
C PHE A 366 -12.71 -3.56 -9.35
N LEU A 367 -11.78 -3.92 -10.25
CA LEU A 367 -11.24 -5.27 -10.35
C LEU A 367 -9.92 -5.28 -9.59
N LEU A 368 -9.83 -6.20 -8.63
CA LEU A 368 -8.70 -6.37 -7.74
C LEU A 368 -8.11 -7.76 -7.96
N CYS A 369 -6.86 -7.99 -7.56
CA CYS A 369 -6.31 -9.35 -7.53
C CYS A 369 -7.11 -10.24 -6.56
N GLU A 370 -6.87 -11.56 -6.62
CA GLU A 370 -7.57 -12.63 -5.87
C GLU A 370 -7.78 -12.35 -4.36
N LYS A 371 -6.95 -11.48 -3.79
CA LYS A 371 -6.91 -11.11 -2.37
C LYS A 371 -7.30 -9.68 -2.08
N GLY A 372 -7.92 -8.97 -3.03
CA GLY A 372 -8.42 -7.60 -2.90
C GLY A 372 -7.35 -6.50 -2.84
N PHE A 373 -6.06 -6.84 -2.86
CA PHE A 373 -5.01 -5.89 -2.51
C PHE A 373 -4.50 -5.03 -3.66
N LEU A 374 -4.27 -5.62 -4.83
CA LEU A 374 -3.75 -4.90 -6.00
C LEU A 374 -4.89 -4.53 -6.94
N LEU A 375 -4.90 -3.27 -7.36
CA LEU A 375 -5.80 -2.78 -8.38
C LEU A 375 -5.38 -3.31 -9.75
N LEU A 376 -6.31 -3.99 -10.43
CA LEU A 376 -6.15 -4.44 -11.81
C LEU A 376 -6.83 -3.46 -12.77
N HIS A 377 -8.03 -3.00 -12.42
CA HIS A 377 -8.77 -2.01 -13.19
C HIS A 377 -9.74 -1.24 -12.31
N HIS A 378 -9.90 0.05 -12.59
CA HIS A 378 -10.78 0.96 -11.87
C HIS A 378 -11.68 1.69 -12.87
N LEU A 379 -12.96 1.81 -12.54
CA LEU A 379 -13.91 2.59 -13.31
C LEU A 379 -14.76 3.43 -12.35
N THR A 380 -14.72 4.75 -12.52
CA THR A 380 -15.70 5.66 -11.92
C THR A 380 -16.97 5.67 -12.76
N LEU A 381 -18.11 5.34 -12.17
CA LEU A 381 -19.37 5.35 -12.89
C LEU A 381 -19.84 6.79 -13.10
N SER A 382 -20.17 7.13 -14.36
CA SER A 382 -20.61 8.48 -14.72
C SER A 382 -21.99 8.83 -14.14
N THR A 383 -22.83 7.83 -13.87
CA THR A 383 -24.16 8.02 -13.28
C THR A 383 -24.02 8.33 -11.80
N ARG A 384 -24.63 9.44 -11.36
CA ARG A 384 -24.64 9.87 -9.95
C ARG A 384 -26.00 9.62 -9.34
N LEU A 385 -26.03 9.21 -8.07
CA LEU A 385 -27.27 8.96 -7.36
C LEU A 385 -27.70 10.21 -6.61
N LYS A 386 -28.88 10.74 -6.91
CA LYS A 386 -29.57 11.72 -6.06
C LYS A 386 -30.57 10.99 -5.19
N VAL A 387 -30.25 10.81 -3.93
CA VAL A 387 -31.18 10.16 -3.01
C VAL A 387 -32.14 11.21 -2.46
N VAL A 388 -33.43 10.88 -2.46
CA VAL A 388 -34.52 11.65 -1.84
C VAL A 388 -35.15 10.82 -0.72
N GLN A 389 -35.68 11.51 0.29
CA GLN A 389 -36.32 10.88 1.44
C GLN A 389 -37.55 11.70 1.84
N GLU A 390 -38.61 11.03 2.29
CA GLU A 390 -39.77 11.68 2.91
C GLU A 390 -39.57 11.91 4.41
N SER A 391 -38.77 11.05 5.06
CA SER A 391 -38.54 11.13 6.50
C SER A 391 -37.73 12.38 6.89
N LYS A 392 -37.93 12.83 8.13
CA LYS A 392 -37.14 13.92 8.72
C LYS A 392 -35.86 13.43 9.41
N GLU A 393 -35.45 12.19 9.13
CA GLU A 393 -34.20 11.64 9.66
C GLU A 393 -33.01 12.47 9.15
N VAL A 394 -32.00 12.62 10.01
CA VAL A 394 -30.77 13.37 9.71
C VAL A 394 -29.60 12.40 9.76
N GLY A 395 -28.70 12.49 8.78
CA GLY A 395 -27.51 11.65 8.68
C GLY A 395 -27.19 11.29 7.23
N ILE A 396 -26.39 10.24 7.06
CA ILE A 396 -25.94 9.75 5.76
C ILE A 396 -26.71 8.48 5.34
N PHE A 397 -27.01 7.60 6.29
CA PHE A 397 -27.79 6.39 6.07
C PHE A 397 -28.67 6.09 7.29
N THR A 398 -29.68 5.23 7.08
CA THR A 398 -30.57 4.72 8.13
C THR A 398 -30.20 3.28 8.47
N LEU A 399 -30.19 2.95 9.76
CA LEU A 399 -29.95 1.60 10.24
C LEU A 399 -31.30 0.90 10.48
N PRO A 400 -31.43 -0.40 10.13
CA PRO A 400 -32.57 -1.19 10.56
C PRO A 400 -32.70 -1.15 12.09
N HIS A 401 -33.87 -0.74 12.60
CA HIS A 401 -34.13 -0.60 14.03
C HIS A 401 -35.60 -0.90 14.36
N GLU A 402 -35.85 -1.27 15.61
CA GLU A 402 -37.20 -1.57 16.13
C GLU A 402 -37.37 -0.86 17.47
N TRP A 403 -38.54 -0.26 17.70
CA TRP A 403 -38.93 0.31 18.99
C TRP A 403 -39.88 -0.65 19.70
N LYS A 404 -39.52 -1.06 20.92
CA LYS A 404 -40.39 -1.86 21.79
C LYS A 404 -40.77 -1.05 23.02
N ASP A 405 -42.07 -0.91 23.25
CA ASP A 405 -42.56 -0.42 24.52
C ASP A 405 -42.33 -1.49 25.59
N VAL A 406 -41.53 -1.15 26.59
CA VAL A 406 -41.19 -2.02 27.73
C VAL A 406 -41.79 -1.47 29.04
N SER A 407 -42.79 -0.60 28.94
CA SER A 407 -43.59 -0.22 30.11
C SER A 407 -44.44 -1.41 30.57
N ASN A 408 -44.37 -1.68 31.89
CA ASN A 408 -45.07 -2.80 32.54
C ASN A 408 -46.59 -2.63 32.58
#